data_AF-A0A839SQB0-F1
#
_entry.id   AF-A0A839SQB0-F1
#
_cell.length_a   1.000
_cell.length_b   1.000
_cell.length_c   1.000
_cell.angle_alpha   90.00
_cell.angle_beta   90.00
_cell.angle_gamma   90.00
#
_symmetry.space_group_name_H-M   'P 1'
#
loop_
_entity.id
_entity.type
_entity.pdbx_description
1 polymer ?
#
loop_
_entity_poly.entity_id
_entity_poly.type
_entity_poly.pdbx_seq_one_letter_code
_entity_poly.pdbx_strand_id
1 'polypeptide(L)'
;METFEVNIQNESFKVSKNTPGNSFSVFNHATFHVIKKNDFGVWRAIQHRFGKENIPIDEIGDAIDSYYDMIAGRSSGFSDKAKLL
;
A
#
# COMPACT_ATOMS: atom_id res chain seq x y z
N MET A 1 11.52 -9.66 -4.79
CA MET A 1 10.45 -8.65 -4.77
C MET A 1 10.45 -8.04 -3.39
N GLU A 2 10.59 -6.72 -3.31
CA GLU A 2 10.51 -6.00 -2.05
C GLU A 2 9.06 -5.96 -1.58
N THR A 3 8.86 -6.23 -0.29
CA THR A 3 7.55 -6.21 0.34
C THR A 3 7.64 -5.44 1.64
N PHE A 4 6.61 -4.70 1.98
CA PHE A 4 6.48 -4.04 3.27
C PHE A 4 5.09 -4.27 3.84
N GLU A 5 4.94 -4.01 5.13
CA GLU A 5 3.68 -4.18 5.85
C GLU A 5 3.14 -2.82 6.26
N VAL A 6 1.81 -2.68 6.19
CA VAL A 6 1.08 -1.50 6.62
C VAL A 6 -0.02 -1.91 7.57
N ASN A 7 -0.11 -1.21 8.70
CA ASN A 7 -1.14 -1.44 9.70
C ASN A 7 -2.21 -0.36 9.54
N ILE A 8 -3.39 -0.73 9.04
CA ILE A 8 -4.50 0.18 8.74
C ILE A 8 -5.75 -0.35 9.45
N GLN A 9 -6.39 0.49 10.27
CA GLN A 9 -7.66 0.16 10.95
C GLN A 9 -7.62 -1.19 11.73
N ASN A 10 -6.51 -1.47 12.43
CA ASN A 10 -6.25 -2.73 13.16
C ASN A 10 -6.08 -3.97 12.27
N GLU A 11 -5.96 -3.82 10.96
CA GLU A 11 -5.58 -4.89 10.04
C GLU A 11 -4.16 -4.66 9.52
N SER A 12 -3.35 -5.71 9.50
CA SER A 12 -2.04 -5.69 8.84
C SER A 12 -2.18 -6.19 7.41
N PHE A 13 -1.75 -5.37 6.45
CA PHE A 13 -1.68 -5.73 5.04
C PHE A 13 -0.23 -5.81 4.60
N LYS A 14 0.10 -6.89 3.89
CA LYS A 14 1.35 -7.01 3.16
C LYS A 14 1.17 -6.41 1.76
N VAL A 15 2.12 -5.56 1.39
CA VAL A 15 2.15 -4.86 0.11
C VAL A 15 3.38 -5.32 -0.67
N SER A 16 3.17 -5.66 -1.94
CA SER A 16 4.23 -6.11 -2.85
C SER A 16 4.08 -5.43 -4.20
N LYS A 17 5.17 -4.82 -4.69
CA LYS A 17 5.17 -4.21 -6.03
C LYS A 17 5.17 -5.30 -7.10
N ASN A 18 4.23 -5.21 -8.04
CA ASN A 18 4.16 -6.13 -9.17
C ASN A 18 5.11 -5.67 -10.28
N THR A 19 5.95 -6.59 -10.78
CA THR A 19 6.89 -6.33 -11.88
C THR A 19 6.65 -7.30 -13.02
N PRO A 20 6.51 -6.83 -14.28
CA PRO A 20 6.56 -5.44 -14.73
C PRO A 20 5.29 -4.64 -14.37
N GLY A 21 5.43 -3.33 -14.12
CA GLY A 21 4.29 -2.41 -13.94
C GLY A 21 4.36 -1.49 -12.72
N ASN A 22 3.26 -0.74 -12.53
CA ASN A 22 3.04 0.21 -11.42
C ASN A 22 1.83 -0.20 -10.56
N SER A 23 1.56 -1.50 -10.46
CA SER A 23 0.51 -2.04 -9.59
C SER A 23 1.11 -2.72 -8.36
N PHE A 24 0.29 -2.89 -7.34
CA PHE A 24 0.68 -3.46 -6.06
C PHE A 24 -0.30 -4.57 -5.68
N SER A 25 0.24 -5.71 -5.27
CA SER A 25 -0.52 -6.75 -4.60
C SER A 25 -0.64 -6.37 -3.12
N VAL A 26 -1.86 -6.33 -2.62
CA VAL A 26 -2.23 -5.94 -1.26
C VAL A 26 -3.04 -7.07 -0.66
N PHE A 27 -2.51 -7.72 0.36
CA PHE A 27 -3.14 -8.90 0.92
C PHE A 27 -2.89 -9.06 2.41
N ASN A 28 -3.81 -9.73 3.07
CA ASN A 28 -3.66 -10.21 4.43
C ASN A 28 -4.17 -11.66 4.51
N HIS A 29 -4.38 -12.18 5.72
CA HIS A 29 -4.87 -13.55 5.91
C HIS A 29 -6.30 -13.76 5.36
N ALA A 30 -7.07 -12.69 5.13
CA ALA A 30 -8.48 -12.74 4.76
C ALA A 30 -8.79 -12.22 3.35
N THR A 31 -7.94 -11.38 2.77
CA THR A 31 -8.20 -10.74 1.47
C THR A 31 -6.97 -10.57 0.59
N PHE A 32 -7.19 -10.49 -0.73
CA PHE A 32 -6.18 -10.17 -1.72
C PHE A 32 -6.76 -9.27 -2.81
N HIS A 33 -6.10 -8.12 -3.01
CA HIS A 33 -6.38 -7.17 -4.08
C HIS A 33 -5.12 -6.83 -4.88
N VAL A 34 -5.32 -6.42 -6.13
CA VAL A 34 -4.32 -5.66 -6.89
C VAL A 34 -4.82 -4.24 -7.03
N ILE A 35 -4.01 -3.28 -6.61
CA ILE A 35 -4.30 -1.86 -6.72
C ILE A 35 -3.30 -1.15 -7.63
N LYS A 36 -3.72 -0.03 -8.21
CA LYS A 36 -2.88 0.84 -9.04
C LYS A 36 -3.35 2.29 -8.89
N LYS A 37 -2.41 3.23 -8.95
CA LYS A 37 -2.70 4.66 -9.05
C LYS A 37 -3.11 4.98 -10.49
N ASN A 38 -4.28 5.57 -10.68
CA ASN A 38 -4.77 5.98 -12.00
C ASN A 38 -4.09 7.28 -12.47
N ASP A 39 -4.42 7.73 -13.68
CA ASP A 39 -3.80 8.91 -14.29
C ASP A 39 -4.15 10.23 -13.58
N PHE A 40 -5.17 10.21 -12.70
CA PHE A 40 -5.56 11.33 -11.84
C PHE A 40 -4.88 11.30 -10.47
N GLY A 41 -3.97 10.36 -10.23
CA GLY A 41 -3.29 10.22 -8.94
C GLY A 41 -4.14 9.55 -7.86
N VAL A 42 -5.24 8.90 -8.20
CA VAL A 42 -6.14 8.23 -7.24
C VAL A 42 -5.87 6.72 -7.24
N TRP A 43 -5.72 6.15 -6.05
CA TRP A 43 -5.56 4.72 -5.86
C TRP A 43 -6.86 3.96 -6.13
N ARG A 44 -6.79 2.90 -6.93
CA ARG A 44 -7.96 2.08 -7.31
C ARG A 44 -7.60 0.60 -7.28
N ALA A 45 -8.54 -0.22 -6.84
CA ALA A 45 -8.48 -1.66 -7.07
C ALA A 45 -8.74 -1.93 -8.55
N ILE A 46 -7.83 -2.67 -9.18
CA ILE A 46 -7.97 -3.13 -10.56
C ILE A 46 -8.28 -4.62 -10.63
N GLN A 47 -8.09 -5.33 -9.51
CA GLN A 47 -8.46 -6.74 -9.38
C GLN A 47 -8.74 -7.09 -7.92
N HIS A 48 -9.83 -7.82 -7.70
CA HIS A 48 -10.11 -8.52 -6.45
C HIS A 48 -9.97 -10.02 -6.71
N ARG A 49 -9.19 -10.73 -5.88
CA ARG A 49 -8.95 -12.17 -6.03
C ARG A 49 -9.83 -13.00 -5.10
N PHE A 50 -9.88 -12.63 -3.82
CA PHE A 50 -10.73 -13.25 -2.80
C PHE A 50 -10.81 -12.34 -1.57
N GLY A 51 -11.81 -12.58 -0.72
CA GLY A 51 -11.96 -11.91 0.57
C GLY A 51 -12.97 -10.78 0.57
N LYS A 52 -12.70 -9.77 1.40
CA LYS A 52 -13.54 -8.56 1.51
C LYS A 52 -13.44 -7.76 0.21
N GLU A 53 -14.56 -7.42 -0.38
CA GLU A 53 -14.59 -6.64 -1.63
C GLU A 53 -14.02 -5.22 -1.44
N ASN A 54 -14.24 -4.64 -0.26
CA ASN A 54 -13.76 -3.30 0.10
C ASN A 54 -12.60 -3.41 1.10
N ILE A 55 -11.49 -2.77 0.75
CA ILE A 55 -10.33 -2.53 1.62
C ILE A 55 -10.11 -1.00 1.72
N PRO A 56 -9.41 -0.50 2.75
CA PRO A 56 -9.07 0.92 2.87
C PRO A 56 -8.00 1.33 1.84
N ILE A 57 -8.39 1.41 0.56
CA ILE A 57 -7.48 1.61 -0.58
C ILE A 57 -6.73 2.93 -0.49
N ASP A 58 -7.40 3.99 -0.03
CA ASP A 58 -6.82 5.33 0.03
C ASP A 58 -5.69 5.36 1.06
N GLU A 59 -5.90 4.85 2.28
CA GLU A 59 -4.87 4.81 3.31
C GLU A 59 -3.71 3.87 2.97
N ILE A 60 -4.01 2.73 2.32
CA ILE A 60 -2.98 1.82 1.81
C ILE A 60 -2.17 2.50 0.70
N GLY A 61 -2.83 3.26 -0.15
CA GLY A 61 -2.23 4.03 -1.22
C GLY A 61 -1.27 5.11 -0.71
N ASP A 62 -1.70 5.89 0.29
CA ASP A 62 -0.88 6.91 0.94
C ASP A 62 0.37 6.30 1.61
N ALA A 63 0.22 5.10 2.19
CA ALA A 63 1.34 4.37 2.76
C ALA A 63 2.35 3.90 1.69
N ILE A 64 1.87 3.48 0.51
CA ILE A 64 2.73 3.16 -0.63
C ILE A 64 3.50 4.39 -1.10
N ASP A 65 2.82 5.52 -1.29
CA ASP A 65 3.46 6.77 -1.71
C ASP A 65 4.55 7.18 -0.71
N SER A 66 4.23 7.17 0.58
CA SER A 66 5.16 7.50 1.66
C SER A 66 6.39 6.59 1.70
N TYR A 67 6.18 5.28 1.54
CA TYR A 67 7.26 4.29 1.52
C TYR A 67 8.24 4.54 0.36
N TYR A 68 7.73 4.80 -0.85
CA TYR A 68 8.57 5.05 -2.01
C TYR A 68 9.20 6.45 -2.01
N ASP A 69 8.55 7.45 -1.43
CA ASP A 69 9.17 8.77 -1.21
C ASP A 69 10.33 8.69 -0.22
N MET A 70 10.20 7.89 0.84
CA MET A 70 11.29 7.61 1.78
C MET A 70 12.48 6.93 1.07
N ILE A 71 12.22 5.89 0.27
CA ILE A 71 13.26 5.19 -0.50
C ILE A 71 13.93 6.14 -1.51
N ALA A 72 13.16 7.03 -2.13
CA ALA A 72 13.69 8.02 -3.07
C ALA A 72 14.42 9.20 -2.42
N GLY A 73 14.48 9.26 -1.08
CA GLY A 73 15.10 10.36 -0.35
C GLY A 73 14.32 11.68 -0.41
N ARG A 74 13.00 11.62 -0.61
CA ARG A 74 12.10 12.78 -0.80
C ARG A 74 11.31 13.16 0.46
N SER A 75 11.75 12.73 1.64
CA SER A 75 11.00 12.94 2.88
C SER A 75 10.77 14.42 3.20
N SER A 76 9.55 14.91 2.94
CA SER A 76 9.06 16.17 3.50
C SER A 76 8.48 15.91 4.89
N GLY A 77 9.35 15.95 5.91
CA GLY A 77 8.99 16.16 7.32
C GLY A 77 7.98 15.19 7.95
N PHE A 78 8.45 14.03 8.40
CA PHE A 78 7.80 13.31 9.52
C PHE A 78 8.62 13.50 10.79
N SER A 79 8.07 14.28 11.72
CA SER A 79 8.54 14.43 13.09
C SER A 79 8.27 13.15 13.89
N ASP A 80 9.33 12.41 14.24
CA ASP A 80 9.57 11.71 15.53
C ASP A 80 8.45 10.90 16.23
N LYS A 81 7.46 10.36 15.52
CA LYS A 81 6.38 9.56 16.16
C LYS A 81 6.12 8.17 15.57
N ALA A 82 7.12 7.54 14.97
CA ALA A 82 7.08 6.10 14.74
C ALA A 82 8.28 5.45 15.46
N LYS A 83 8.18 5.36 16.79
CA LYS A 83 8.97 4.37 17.54
C LYS A 83 8.50 2.99 17.08
N LEU A 84 9.34 2.33 16.30
CA LEU A 84 9.33 0.88 16.14
C LEU A 84 9.48 0.28 17.54
N LEU A 85 8.39 -0.32 18.04
CA LEU A 85 8.39 -1.31 19.11
C LEU A 85 8.06 -2.66 18.47
#